data_AF-A0A8I0HFP5-F1
#
_entry.id   AF-A0A8I0HFP5-F1
#
_cell.length_a   1.000
_cell.length_b   1.000
_cell.length_c   1.000
_cell.angle_alpha   90.00
_cell.angle_beta   90.00
_cell.angle_gamma   90.00
#
_symmetry.space_group_name_H-M   'P 1'
#
loop_
_entity.id
_entity.type
_entity.pdbx_description
1 polymer ?
#
loop_
_entity_poly.entity_id
_entity_poly.type
_entity_poly.pdbx_seq_one_letter_code
_entity_poly.pdbx_strand_id
1 'polypeptide(L)'
;AIDETGIDHALIDSERRIAIEKAREAGKPEAMLERIAEGSVKKFLKEVTLVNQPFVKDDKKSVADLLKAADAKIASYVLYVVGEGI
;
A
#
# COMPACT_ATOMS: atom_id res chain seq x y z
N ALA A 1 8.58 0.57 -2.51
CA ALA A 1 9.06 -0.74 -2.02
C ALA A 1 8.56 -1.86 -2.93
N ILE A 2 9.15 -3.07 -2.90
CA ILE A 2 8.59 -4.21 -3.64
C ILE A 2 7.27 -4.62 -3.00
N ASP A 3 7.32 -4.92 -1.70
CA ASP A 3 6.19 -5.29 -0.87
C ASP A 3 6.21 -4.52 0.46
N GLU A 4 5.31 -4.89 1.36
CA GLU A 4 5.16 -4.29 2.68
C GLU A 4 6.37 -4.49 3.61
N THR A 5 7.24 -5.48 3.34
CA THR A 5 8.49 -5.69 4.12
C THR A 5 9.55 -4.63 3.82
N GLY A 6 9.46 -3.98 2.66
CA GLY A 6 10.35 -2.90 2.27
C GLY A 6 9.89 -1.51 2.73
N ILE A 7 8.86 -1.43 3.58
CA ILE A 7 8.34 -0.18 4.14
C ILE A 7 8.70 -0.12 5.62
N ASP A 8 9.09 1.06 6.09
CA ASP A 8 9.28 1.31 7.52
C ASP A 8 7.95 1.10 8.27
N HIS A 9 7.96 0.20 9.25
CA HIS A 9 6.81 -0.07 10.10
C HIS A 9 6.26 1.19 10.79
N ALA A 10 7.12 2.17 11.10
CA ALA A 10 6.68 3.45 11.67
C ALA A 10 5.74 4.22 10.74
N LEU A 11 5.89 4.11 9.42
CA LEU A 11 4.99 4.73 8.44
C LEU A 11 3.63 4.03 8.42
N ILE A 12 3.62 2.70 8.50
CA ILE A 12 2.39 1.90 8.53
C ILE A 12 1.58 2.20 9.80
N ASP A 13 2.25 2.26 10.95
CA ASP A 13 1.60 2.58 12.23
C ASP A 13 1.12 4.03 12.28
N SER A 14 1.88 4.96 11.71
CA SER A 14 1.47 6.36 11.56
C SER A 14 0.20 6.47 10.71
N GLU A 15 0.16 5.82 9.55
CA GLU A 15 -1.01 5.80 8.67
C GLU A 15 -2.24 5.20 9.37
N ARG A 16 -2.06 4.08 10.09
CA ARG A 16 -3.13 3.48 10.91
C ARG A 16 -3.66 4.47 11.95
N ARG A 17 -2.77 5.10 12.72
CA ARG A 17 -3.15 6.06 13.77
C ARG A 17 -3.91 7.26 13.18
N ILE A 18 -3.39 7.85 12.11
CA ILE A 18 -4.02 8.98 11.42
C ILE A 18 -5.42 8.59 10.93
N ALA A 19 -5.59 7.39 10.39
CA ALA A 19 -6.90 6.91 9.93
C ALA A 19 -7.90 6.71 11.07
N ILE A 20 -7.47 6.19 12.22
CA ILE A 20 -8.30 6.05 13.43
C ILE A 20 -8.72 7.42 13.95
N GLU A 21 -7.77 8.35 14.09
CA GLU A 21 -8.03 9.70 14.59
C GLU A 21 -9.03 10.43 13.71
N LYS A 22 -8.81 10.43 12.38
CA LYS A 22 -9.75 11.02 11.41
C LYS A 22 -11.14 10.40 11.48
N ALA A 23 -11.24 9.08 11.64
CA ALA A 23 -12.52 8.41 11.72
C ALA A 23 -13.25 8.70 13.05
N ARG A 24 -12.51 8.85 14.15
CA ARG A 24 -13.05 9.24 15.46
C ARG A 24 -13.52 10.70 15.45
N GLU A 25 -12.75 11.62 14.90
CA GLU A 25 -13.14 13.03 14.71
C GLU A 25 -14.38 13.17 13.83
N ALA A 26 -14.54 12.29 12.84
CA ALA A 26 -15.73 12.21 11.99
C ALA A 26 -16.95 11.56 12.70
N GLY A 27 -16.85 11.24 14.00
CA GLY A 27 -17.95 10.70 14.81
C GLY A 27 -18.34 9.26 14.49
N LYS A 28 -17.44 8.47 13.89
CA LYS A 28 -17.76 7.07 13.53
C LYS A 28 -17.71 6.16 14.76
N PRO A 29 -18.50 5.07 14.79
CA PRO A 29 -18.51 4.14 15.92
C PRO A 29 -17.14 3.48 16.15
N GLU A 30 -16.75 3.30 17.42
CA GLU A 30 -15.47 2.69 17.81
C GLU A 30 -15.24 1.33 17.14
N ALA A 31 -16.30 0.51 17.04
CA ALA A 31 -16.27 -0.80 16.39
C ALA A 31 -15.95 -0.76 14.88
N MET A 32 -16.09 0.40 14.22
CA MET A 32 -15.73 0.58 12.81
C MET A 32 -14.37 1.23 12.60
N LEU A 33 -13.76 1.83 13.62
CA LEU A 33 -12.49 2.57 13.47
C LEU A 33 -11.37 1.67 12.99
N GLU A 34 -11.22 0.48 13.60
CA GLU A 34 -10.18 -0.49 13.21
C GLU A 34 -10.34 -0.91 11.75
N ARG A 35 -11.58 -1.21 11.33
CA ARG A 35 -11.89 -1.60 9.94
C ARG A 35 -11.58 -0.49 8.95
N ILE A 36 -11.78 0.77 9.34
CA ILE A 36 -11.45 1.93 8.51
C ILE A 36 -9.93 2.10 8.42
N ALA A 37 -9.23 1.94 9.55
CA ALA A 37 -7.79 2.03 9.60
C ALA A 37 -7.12 0.95 8.75
N GLU A 38 -7.58 -0.30 8.84
CA GLU A 38 -7.16 -1.38 7.95
C GLU A 38 -7.39 -1.05 6.47
N GLY A 39 -8.52 -0.43 6.15
CA GLY A 39 -8.83 0.04 4.79
C GLY A 39 -7.84 1.11 4.30
N SER A 40 -7.50 2.07 5.16
CA SER A 40 -6.53 3.13 4.86
C SER A 40 -5.13 2.55 4.65
N VAL A 41 -4.69 1.68 5.55
CA VAL A 41 -3.40 0.99 5.44
C VAL A 41 -3.34 0.15 4.16
N LYS A 42 -4.38 -0.60 3.83
CA LYS A 42 -4.44 -1.36 2.56
C LYS A 42 -4.35 -0.44 1.35
N LYS A 43 -5.02 0.72 1.38
CA LYS A 43 -4.93 1.71 0.29
C LYS A 43 -3.50 2.27 0.18
N PHE A 44 -2.92 2.67 1.29
CA PHE A 44 -1.53 3.15 1.35
C PHE A 44 -0.57 2.13 0.74
N LEU A 45 -0.63 0.87 1.18
CA LEU A 45 0.22 -0.20 0.65
C LEU A 45 0.04 -0.42 -0.85
N LYS A 46 -1.18 -0.30 -1.39
CA LYS A 46 -1.42 -0.34 -2.84
C LYS A 46 -0.74 0.79 -3.61
N GLU A 47 -0.55 1.94 -2.99
CA GLU A 47 0.08 3.11 -3.62
C GLU A 47 1.62 3.01 -3.54
N VAL A 48 2.17 2.51 -2.42
CA VAL A 48 3.61 2.57 -2.15
C VAL A 48 4.40 1.26 -2.36
N THR A 49 3.73 0.16 -2.68
CA THR A 49 4.37 -1.14 -2.97
C THR A 49 4.08 -1.63 -4.39
N LEU A 50 5.09 -2.13 -5.08
CA LEU A 50 4.98 -2.59 -6.46
C LEU A 50 4.04 -3.78 -6.60
N VAL A 51 4.10 -4.76 -5.68
CA VAL A 51 3.32 -6.00 -5.80
C VAL A 51 1.82 -5.78 -5.58
N ASN A 52 1.43 -4.77 -4.78
CA ASN A 52 0.03 -4.47 -4.51
C ASN A 52 -0.62 -3.54 -5.56
N GLN A 53 0.18 -2.98 -6.48
CA GLN A 53 -0.32 -2.13 -7.55
C GLN A 53 -1.12 -2.93 -8.59
N PRO A 54 -2.14 -2.32 -9.22
CA PRO A 54 -2.78 -2.89 -10.39
C PRO A 54 -1.77 -3.00 -11.53
N PHE A 55 -1.86 -4.08 -12.30
CA PHE A 55 -0.98 -4.28 -13.45
C PHE A 55 -1.42 -3.37 -14.60
N VAL A 56 -0.51 -2.53 -15.09
CA VAL A 56 -0.82 -1.49 -16.11
C VAL A 56 -1.43 -2.06 -17.40
N LYS A 57 -1.14 -3.33 -17.74
CA LYS A 57 -1.71 -3.96 -18.95
C LYS A 57 -3.02 -4.72 -18.71
N ASP A 58 -3.37 -4.99 -17.45
CA ASP A 58 -4.61 -5.66 -17.04
C ASP A 58 -4.93 -5.22 -15.60
N ASP A 59 -5.67 -4.12 -15.47
CA ASP A 59 -5.99 -3.48 -14.19
C ASP A 59 -6.88 -4.33 -13.28
N LYS A 60 -7.41 -5.45 -13.79
CA LYS A 60 -8.18 -6.44 -13.03
C LYS A 60 -7.29 -7.31 -12.14
N LYS A 61 -5.98 -7.30 -12.36
CA LYS A 61 -5.01 -8.11 -11.61
C LYS A 61 -3.97 -7.22 -10.97
N SER A 62 -3.51 -7.60 -9.78
CA SER A 62 -2.33 -6.98 -9.19
C SER A 62 -1.04 -7.52 -9.83
N VAL A 63 0.07 -6.81 -9.66
CA VAL A 63 1.40 -7.32 -10.01
C VAL A 63 1.70 -8.62 -9.25
N ALA A 64 1.26 -8.74 -7.99
CA ALA A 64 1.37 -9.99 -7.22
C ALA A 64 0.64 -11.16 -7.89
N ASP A 65 -0.58 -10.93 -8.40
CA ASP A 65 -1.36 -11.98 -9.08
C ASP A 65 -0.70 -12.42 -10.38
N LEU A 66 -0.13 -11.48 -11.13
CA LEU A 66 0.66 -11.77 -12.33
C LEU A 66 1.87 -12.64 -12.01
N LEU A 67 2.63 -12.28 -10.98
CA LEU A 67 3.83 -13.02 -10.56
C LEU A 67 3.48 -14.44 -10.09
N LYS A 68 2.41 -14.60 -9.30
CA LYS A 68 1.92 -15.91 -8.86
C LYS A 68 1.52 -16.80 -10.03
N ALA A 69 0.81 -16.25 -11.02
CA ALA A 69 0.40 -17.00 -12.21
C ALA A 69 1.60 -17.47 -13.06
N ALA A 70 2.73 -16.77 -12.97
CA ALA A 70 3.97 -17.07 -13.69
C ALA A 70 5.01 -17.83 -12.85
N ASP A 71 4.70 -18.19 -11.60
CA ASP A 71 5.66 -18.75 -10.61
C ASP A 71 6.97 -17.94 -10.52
N ALA A 72 6.84 -16.61 -10.52
CA ALA A 72 7.95 -15.68 -10.60
C ALA A 72 8.04 -14.77 -9.36
N LYS A 73 9.22 -14.19 -9.14
CA LYS A 73 9.49 -13.21 -8.08
C LYS A 73 10.30 -12.04 -8.61
N ILE A 74 10.09 -10.86 -8.04
CA ILE A 74 10.89 -9.66 -8.32
C ILE A 74 12.05 -9.64 -7.32
N ALA A 75 13.28 -9.64 -7.84
CA ALA A 75 14.48 -9.55 -6.99
C ALA A 75 14.77 -8.10 -6.58
N SER A 76 14.70 -7.16 -7.52
CA SER A 76 14.94 -5.74 -7.31
C SER A 76 14.31 -4.90 -8.42
N TYR A 77 14.08 -3.61 -8.15
CA TYR A 77 13.72 -2.63 -9.16
C TYR A 77 14.33 -1.27 -8.79
N VAL A 78 14.57 -0.43 -9.80
CA VAL A 78 14.97 0.97 -9.64
C VAL A 78 14.18 1.80 -10.65
N LEU A 79 13.62 2.92 -10.19
CA LEU A 79 12.94 3.90 -11.04
C LEU A 79 13.75 5.19 -10.99
N TYR A 80 14.13 5.71 -12.17
CA TYR A 80 14.77 7.01 -12.29
C TYR A 80 13.76 8.02 -12.83
N VAL A 81 13.62 9.15 -12.14
CA VAL A 81 12.78 10.27 -12.58
C VAL A 81 13.64 11.50 -12.80
N VAL A 82 13.54 12.09 -13.99
CA VAL A 82 14.30 13.30 -14.33
C VAL A 82 13.88 14.44 -13.40
N GLY A 83 14.84 15.05 -12.71
CA GLY A 83 14.62 16.15 -11.78
C GLY A 83 14.18 15.75 -10.37
N GLU A 84 14.19 14.46 -10.03
CA GLU A 84 13.90 14.02 -8.66
C GLU A 84 14.93 14.61 -7.67
N GLY A 85 14.46 15.41 -6.71
CA GLY A 85 15.29 16.03 -5.68
C GLY A 85 16.05 17.30 -6.11
N ILE A 86 15.75 17.87 -7.28
CA ILE A 86 16.34 19.13 -7.80
C ILE A 86 15.32 20.27 -7.73
#